data_AF-A0A5J5D1F9-F1
#
_entry.id   AF-A0A5J5D1F9-F1
#
_cell.length_a   1.000
_cell.length_b   1.000
_cell.length_c   1.000
_cell.angle_alpha   90.00
_cell.angle_beta   90.00
_cell.angle_gamma   90.00
#
_symmetry.space_group_name_H-M   'P 1'
#
loop_
_entity.id
_entity.type
_entity.pdbx_description
1 polymer ?
#
loop_
_entity_poly.entity_id
_entity_poly.type
_entity_poly.pdbx_seq_one_letter_code
_entity_poly.pdbx_strand_id
1 'polypeptide(L)'
;MALLRSGWLWRQTSVLKRWKLNWCDLWIDGSLCFYKTDSRRDLEYRISLKTACIDVRSGLECEGVTPPESNPRENLIMVQLTSGSSVNLCANSEDESIAWKLTLLDTRRNPVFTYDPYDDSYQAVPINRHHTVYITPGAGPGTHQVVVQRDPFDGVAEHLALGLLAGMAAGTAMRSFLWMPIFFC
;
A
#
# COMPACT_ATOMS: atom_id res chain seq x y z
N MET A 1 -13.77 14.75 5.41
CA MET A 1 -12.96 13.51 5.36
C MET A 1 -13.59 12.52 6.33
N ALA A 2 -13.89 11.30 5.90
CA ALA A 2 -14.52 10.30 6.76
C ALA A 2 -13.45 9.53 7.55
N LEU A 3 -13.73 9.31 8.84
CA LEU A 3 -12.89 8.53 9.74
C LEU A 3 -13.25 7.06 9.59
N LEU A 4 -12.26 6.20 9.32
CA LEU A 4 -12.46 4.74 9.26
C LEU A 4 -12.35 4.11 10.65
N ARG A 5 -11.31 4.50 11.39
CA ARG A 5 -11.02 3.94 12.70
C ARG A 5 -10.20 4.92 13.52
N SER A 6 -10.43 4.92 14.82
CA SER A 6 -9.60 5.66 15.77
C SER A 6 -9.37 4.87 17.04
N GLY A 7 -8.25 5.10 17.72
CA GLY A 7 -7.99 4.50 19.02
C GLY A 7 -6.59 4.78 19.54
N TRP A 8 -6.36 4.45 20.80
CA TRP A 8 -5.04 4.53 21.42
C TRP A 8 -4.16 3.39 20.93
N LEU A 9 -2.95 3.73 20.49
CA LEU A 9 -1.92 2.77 20.12
C LEU A 9 -0.58 3.22 20.68
N TRP A 10 0.20 2.28 21.18
CA TRP A 10 1.60 2.52 21.45
C TRP A 10 2.35 2.58 20.13
N ARG A 11 3.17 3.60 19.95
CA ARG A 11 4.01 3.79 18.78
C ARG A 11 5.47 3.85 19.21
N GLN A 12 6.32 3.14 18.50
CA GLN A 12 7.75 3.24 18.70
C GLN A 12 8.31 4.45 17.94
N THR A 13 9.07 5.30 18.64
CA THR A 13 9.76 6.44 18.01
C THR A 13 10.92 5.95 17.11
N SER A 14 11.13 6.61 15.97
CA SER A 14 12.14 6.21 14.99
C SER A 14 13.59 6.41 15.50
N VAL A 15 13.83 7.49 16.25
CA VAL A 15 15.18 7.90 16.71
C VAL A 15 15.60 7.17 17.99
N LEU A 16 14.79 7.27 19.05
CA LEU A 16 15.14 6.75 20.38
C LEU A 16 14.59 5.35 20.67
N LYS A 17 13.83 4.77 19.74
CA LYS A 17 13.19 3.44 19.87
C LYS A 17 12.33 3.27 21.14
N ARG A 18 11.92 4.38 21.76
CA ARG A 18 11.01 4.42 22.92
C ARG A 18 9.56 4.31 22.47
N TRP A 19 8.78 3.52 23.21
CA TRP A 19 7.33 3.42 23.07
C TRP A 19 6.62 4.63 23.69
N LYS A 20 5.70 5.22 22.94
CA LYS A 20 4.84 6.33 23.40
C LYS A 20 3.39 5.99 23.09
N LEU A 21 2.49 6.31 24.01
CA LEU A 21 1.05 6.18 23.75
C LEU A 21 0.60 7.36 22.88
N ASN A 22 -0.02 7.07 21.75
CA ASN A 22 -0.50 8.06 20.79
C ASN A 22 -1.96 7.78 20.43
N TRP A 23 -2.71 8.85 20.18
CA TRP A 23 -4.04 8.72 19.56
C TRP A 23 -3.87 8.52 18.07
N CYS A 24 -4.38 7.41 17.54
CA CYS A 24 -4.25 7.04 16.14
C CYS A 24 -5.59 7.22 15.43
N ASP A 25 -5.60 7.98 14.33
CA ASP A 25 -6.75 8.10 13.42
C ASP A 25 -6.36 7.56 12.04
N LEU A 26 -7.19 6.65 11.53
CA LEU A 26 -7.14 6.16 10.16
C LEU A 26 -8.27 6.78 9.37
N TRP A 27 -7.92 7.45 8.27
CA TRP A 27 -8.83 8.16 7.40
C TRP A 27 -9.09 7.39 6.11
N ILE A 28 -10.25 7.63 5.51
CA ILE A 28 -10.73 6.97 4.28
C ILE A 28 -9.84 7.21 3.05
N ASP A 29 -9.06 8.29 3.06
CA ASP A 29 -8.05 8.60 2.05
C ASP A 29 -6.81 7.71 2.15
N GLY A 30 -6.67 6.94 3.24
CA GLY A 30 -5.49 6.14 3.55
C GLY A 30 -4.45 6.86 4.39
N SER A 31 -4.76 8.05 4.92
CA SER A 31 -3.89 8.73 5.88
C SER A 31 -4.01 8.06 7.25
N LEU A 32 -2.90 7.57 7.79
CA LEU A 32 -2.78 7.13 9.17
C LEU A 32 -2.03 8.22 9.96
N CYS A 33 -2.74 8.88 10.87
CA CYS A 33 -2.27 10.01 11.64
C CYS A 33 -2.11 9.65 13.11
N PHE A 34 -0.99 10.07 13.72
CA PHE A 34 -0.71 9.89 15.14
C PHE A 34 -0.64 11.24 15.82
N TYR A 35 -1.46 11.41 16.85
CA TYR A 35 -1.53 12.61 17.67
C TYR A 35 -1.01 12.33 19.07
N LYS A 36 -0.64 13.39 19.78
CA LYS A 36 -0.25 13.32 21.19
C LYS A 36 -1.44 12.98 22.09
N THR A 37 -2.63 13.50 21.77
CA THR A 37 -3.86 13.32 22.53
C THR A 37 -5.06 13.15 21.60
N ASP A 38 -6.18 12.69 22.14
CA ASP A 38 -7.49 12.56 21.48
C ASP A 38 -8.09 13.92 21.03
N SER A 39 -7.55 15.03 21.51
CA SER A 39 -7.92 16.38 21.05
C SER A 39 -7.59 16.66 19.57
N ARG A 40 -6.77 15.80 18.93
CA ARG A 40 -6.34 15.89 17.52
C ARG A 40 -5.62 17.21 17.16
N ARG A 41 -5.14 17.97 18.13
CA ARG A 41 -4.46 19.27 17.91
C ARG A 41 -2.99 19.11 17.55
N ASP A 42 -2.30 18.18 18.22
CA ASP A 42 -0.86 17.99 18.11
C ASP A 42 -0.55 16.75 17.26
N LEU A 43 -0.37 16.93 15.95
CA LEU A 43 0.04 15.86 15.03
C LEU A 43 1.53 15.55 15.21
N GLU A 44 1.87 14.33 15.61
CA GLU A 44 3.26 13.88 15.76
C GLU A 44 3.81 13.23 14.49
N TYR A 45 2.99 12.43 13.81
CA TYR A 45 3.43 11.62 12.68
C TYR A 45 2.27 11.28 11.76
N ARG A 46 2.52 11.20 10.46
CA ARG A 46 1.52 10.83 9.45
C ARG A 46 2.17 9.95 8.39
N ILE A 47 1.48 8.89 8.00
CA ILE A 47 1.85 8.05 6.85
C ILE A 47 0.67 7.92 5.89
N SER A 48 0.98 7.90 4.60
CA SER A 48 0.02 7.61 3.54
C SER A 48 0.10 6.13 3.21
N LEU A 49 -0.86 5.33 3.69
CA LEU A 49 -0.83 3.88 3.52
C LEU A 49 -0.91 3.47 2.05
N LYS A 50 -1.69 4.18 1.23
CA LYS A 50 -1.88 3.86 -0.18
C LYS A 50 -0.59 3.95 -1.02
N THR A 51 0.34 4.83 -0.62
CA THR A 51 1.59 5.06 -1.37
C THR A 51 2.82 4.52 -0.66
N ALA A 52 2.82 4.51 0.67
CA ALA A 52 4.00 4.16 1.46
C ALA A 52 3.93 2.74 2.04
N CYS A 53 2.77 2.12 2.24
CA CYS A 53 2.68 0.81 2.89
C CYS A 53 2.93 -0.33 1.90
N ILE A 54 3.94 -1.16 2.16
CA ILE A 54 4.16 -2.44 1.45
C ILE A 54 3.32 -3.54 2.10
N ASP A 55 3.41 -3.69 3.41
CA ASP A 55 2.86 -4.83 4.14
C ASP A 55 2.56 -4.47 5.60
N VAL A 56 1.67 -5.24 6.24
CA VAL A 56 1.31 -5.08 7.65
C VAL A 56 1.34 -6.44 8.34
N ARG A 57 2.19 -6.55 9.35
CA ARG A 57 2.37 -7.76 10.17
C ARG A 57 1.79 -7.55 11.57
N SER A 58 1.35 -8.63 12.22
CA SER A 58 0.85 -8.58 13.60
C SER A 58 1.39 -9.73 14.44
N GLY A 59 1.48 -9.51 15.74
CA GLY A 59 1.88 -10.53 16.70
C GLY A 59 3.27 -11.11 16.43
N LEU A 60 3.36 -12.44 16.40
CA LEU A 60 4.60 -13.19 16.20
C LEU A 60 5.25 -12.99 14.82
N GLU A 61 4.51 -12.43 13.85
CA GLU A 61 5.05 -12.05 12.54
C GLU A 61 6.02 -10.84 12.63
N CYS A 62 6.00 -10.12 13.76
CA CYS A 62 6.83 -8.94 14.00
C CYS A 62 8.23 -9.35 14.47
N GLU A 63 9.16 -9.49 13.52
CA GLU A 63 10.56 -9.83 13.82
C GLU A 63 11.37 -8.62 14.30
N GLY A 64 12.32 -8.83 15.21
CA GLY A 64 13.30 -7.81 15.60
C GLY A 64 12.76 -6.64 16.43
N VAL A 65 11.51 -6.68 16.88
CA VAL A 65 10.91 -5.65 17.76
C VAL A 65 10.59 -6.22 19.12
N THR A 66 10.96 -5.50 20.17
CA THR A 66 10.60 -5.81 21.55
C THR A 66 9.36 -5.02 21.94
N PRO A 67 8.29 -5.67 22.45
CA PRO A 67 7.09 -4.97 22.88
C PRO A 67 7.37 -4.07 24.10
N PRO A 68 6.45 -3.15 24.44
CA PRO A 68 6.48 -2.44 25.71
C PRO A 68 6.54 -3.42 26.89
N GLU A 69 7.19 -3.04 28.01
CA GLU A 69 7.47 -3.94 29.16
C GLU A 69 6.25 -4.68 29.72
N SER A 70 5.05 -4.11 29.58
CA SER A 70 3.79 -4.67 30.07
C SER A 70 2.97 -5.42 29.01
N ASN A 71 3.41 -5.46 27.75
CA ASN A 71 2.59 -5.95 26.64
C ASN A 71 3.18 -7.23 26.02
N PRO A 72 2.31 -8.20 25.67
CA PRO A 72 2.71 -9.41 24.98
C PRO A 72 3.10 -9.11 23.52
N ARG A 73 3.82 -10.02 22.87
CA ARG A 73 4.29 -9.84 21.48
C ARG A 73 3.13 -9.88 20.50
N GLU A 74 2.09 -10.61 20.84
CA GLU A 74 0.82 -10.82 20.12
C GLU A 74 0.10 -9.49 19.83
N ASN A 75 0.32 -8.48 20.69
CA ASN A 75 -0.26 -7.15 20.55
C ASN A 75 0.49 -6.25 19.54
N LEU A 76 1.66 -6.68 19.05
CA LEU A 76 2.47 -5.90 18.12
C LEU A 76 1.82 -5.81 16.74
N ILE A 77 2.04 -4.68 16.09
CA ILE A 77 1.70 -4.45 14.68
C ILE A 77 2.89 -3.75 14.05
N MET A 78 3.32 -4.22 12.89
CA MET A 78 4.41 -3.62 12.13
C MET A 78 3.93 -3.24 10.73
N VAL A 79 3.96 -1.95 10.44
CA VAL A 79 3.68 -1.43 9.09
C VAL A 79 5.01 -1.24 8.36
N GLN A 80 5.24 -2.03 7.30
CA GLN A 80 6.42 -1.92 6.46
C GLN A 80 6.22 -0.86 5.38
N LEU A 81 7.19 0.04 5.26
CA LEU A 81 7.15 1.15 4.32
C LEU A 81 8.00 0.90 3.07
N THR A 82 7.66 1.55 1.96
CA THR A 82 8.38 1.50 0.68
C THR A 82 9.81 2.00 0.76
N SER A 83 10.13 2.82 1.77
CA SER A 83 11.49 3.26 2.07
C SER A 83 12.37 2.18 2.72
N GLY A 84 11.83 1.00 3.01
CA GLY A 84 12.51 -0.08 3.74
C GLY A 84 12.49 0.09 5.26
N SER A 85 11.91 1.18 5.77
CA SER A 85 11.70 1.39 7.20
C SER A 85 10.37 0.78 7.67
N SER A 86 10.22 0.54 8.97
CA SER A 86 8.98 0.07 9.57
C SER A 86 8.46 1.02 10.65
N VAL A 87 7.14 1.11 10.74
CA VAL A 87 6.42 1.76 11.84
C VAL A 87 5.93 0.67 12.77
N ASN A 88 6.51 0.62 13.97
CA ASN A 88 6.16 -0.38 14.98
C ASN A 88 5.11 0.19 15.93
N LEU A 89 4.03 -0.54 16.09
CA LEU A 89 2.88 -0.22 16.93
C LEU A 89 2.59 -1.37 17.89
N CYS A 90 1.87 -1.09 18.97
CA CYS A 90 1.36 -2.11 19.89
C CYS A 90 -0.04 -1.72 20.37
N ALA A 91 -0.98 -2.64 20.25
CA ALA A 91 -2.34 -2.51 20.77
C ALA A 91 -2.44 -2.94 22.25
N ASN A 92 -3.63 -2.82 22.85
CA ASN A 92 -3.85 -3.27 24.22
C ASN A 92 -4.24 -4.76 24.29
N SER A 93 -4.76 -5.31 23.18
CA SER A 93 -5.08 -6.74 23.05
C SER A 93 -4.68 -7.29 21.68
N GLU A 94 -4.62 -8.61 21.58
CA GLU A 94 -4.37 -9.34 20.34
C GLU A 94 -5.50 -9.11 19.33
N ASP A 95 -6.76 -9.14 19.78
CA ASP A 95 -7.91 -8.88 18.92
C ASP A 95 -7.85 -7.48 18.30
N GLU A 96 -7.45 -6.48 19.10
CA GLU A 96 -7.24 -5.13 18.59
C GLU A 96 -6.09 -5.08 17.58
N SER A 97 -4.99 -5.80 17.82
CA SER A 97 -3.83 -5.83 16.91
C SER A 97 -4.21 -6.41 15.55
N ILE A 98 -4.95 -7.52 15.55
CA ILE A 98 -5.49 -8.16 14.35
C ILE A 98 -6.47 -7.23 13.64
N ALA A 99 -7.40 -6.63 14.39
CA ALA A 99 -8.39 -5.75 13.81
C ALA A 99 -7.74 -4.54 13.14
N TRP A 100 -6.71 -3.93 13.76
CA TRP A 100 -5.93 -2.87 13.14
C TRP A 100 -5.19 -3.35 11.89
N LYS A 101 -4.54 -4.52 11.91
CA LYS A 101 -3.89 -5.11 10.73
C LYS A 101 -4.87 -5.26 9.56
N LEU A 102 -6.04 -5.83 9.81
CA LEU A 102 -7.08 -6.02 8.80
C LEU A 102 -7.54 -4.68 8.23
N THR A 103 -7.82 -3.68 9.07
CA THR A 103 -8.26 -2.35 8.60
C THR A 103 -7.15 -1.64 7.79
N LEU A 104 -5.89 -1.75 8.19
CA LEU A 104 -4.75 -1.15 7.47
C LEU A 104 -4.54 -1.81 6.10
N LEU A 105 -4.60 -3.14 6.02
CA LEU A 105 -4.49 -3.88 4.78
C LEU A 105 -5.66 -3.61 3.84
N ASP A 106 -6.88 -3.51 4.38
CA ASP A 106 -8.07 -3.16 3.62
C ASP A 106 -7.97 -1.75 3.05
N THR A 107 -7.58 -0.77 3.87
CA THR A 107 -7.40 0.63 3.44
C THR A 107 -6.31 0.78 2.37
N ARG A 108 -5.24 -0.01 2.45
CA ARG A 108 -4.22 -0.07 1.40
C ARG A 108 -4.77 -0.63 0.10
N ARG A 109 -5.61 -1.68 0.17
CA ARG A 109 -6.16 -2.37 -1.01
C ARG A 109 -7.32 -1.60 -1.65
N ASN A 110 -8.07 -0.85 -0.85
CA ASN A 110 -9.28 -0.16 -1.28
C ASN A 110 -8.94 1.24 -1.83
N PRO A 111 -9.13 1.47 -3.12
CA PRO A 111 -8.62 2.66 -3.78
C PRO A 111 -9.55 3.87 -3.61
N VAL A 112 -10.87 3.66 -3.56
CA VAL A 112 -11.85 4.75 -3.57
C VAL A 112 -13.11 4.31 -2.83
N PHE A 113 -13.52 5.14 -1.88
CA PHE A 113 -14.87 5.07 -1.32
C PHE A 113 -15.71 6.14 -2.00
N THR A 114 -16.84 5.75 -2.56
CA THR A 114 -17.79 6.67 -3.19
C THR A 114 -18.98 6.86 -2.24
N TYR A 115 -19.36 8.11 -1.99
CA TYR A 115 -20.56 8.41 -1.24
C TYR A 115 -21.78 8.16 -2.12
N ASP A 116 -22.69 7.31 -1.65
CA ASP A 116 -24.00 7.10 -2.27
C ASP A 116 -25.03 8.03 -1.60
N PRO A 117 -25.52 9.08 -2.29
CA PRO A 117 -26.49 10.01 -1.72
C PRO A 117 -27.87 9.39 -1.50
N TYR A 118 -28.16 8.21 -2.06
CA TYR A 118 -29.46 7.55 -1.90
C TYR A 118 -29.51 6.63 -0.69
N ASP A 119 -28.37 6.08 -0.27
CA ASP A 119 -28.23 5.17 0.88
C ASP A 119 -27.50 5.83 2.07
N ASP A 120 -27.11 7.12 1.94
CA ASP A 120 -26.31 7.87 2.90
C ASP A 120 -25.07 7.10 3.41
N SER A 121 -24.51 6.26 2.54
CA SER A 121 -23.46 5.30 2.88
C SER A 121 -22.25 5.44 1.96
N TYR A 122 -21.08 5.04 2.44
CA TYR A 122 -19.85 5.00 1.65
C TYR A 122 -19.63 3.59 1.13
N GLN A 123 -19.65 3.41 -0.20
CA GLN A 123 -19.36 2.12 -0.82
C GLN A 123 -17.91 2.04 -1.27
N ALA A 124 -17.26 0.91 -0.94
CA ALA A 124 -15.95 0.54 -1.42
C ALA A 124 -16.02 0.20 -2.91
N VAL A 125 -15.36 0.98 -3.78
CA VAL A 125 -15.27 0.64 -5.20
C VAL A 125 -13.96 -0.10 -5.44
N PRO A 126 -13.98 -1.42 -5.63
CA PRO A 126 -12.76 -2.18 -5.86
C PRO A 126 -12.13 -1.76 -7.19
N ILE A 127 -10.84 -1.37 -7.18
CA ILE A 127 -10.05 -1.32 -8.42
C ILE A 127 -9.80 -2.76 -8.83
N ASN A 128 -10.36 -3.14 -9.97
CA ASN A 128 -9.97 -4.37 -10.65
C ASN A 128 -8.50 -4.23 -11.09
N ARG A 129 -7.77 -5.35 -11.22
CA ARG A 129 -6.37 -5.45 -11.67
C ARG A 129 -6.09 -4.70 -12.99
N HIS A 130 -7.14 -4.31 -13.70
CA HIS A 130 -7.17 -3.55 -14.94
C HIS A 130 -7.29 -2.02 -14.73
N HIS A 131 -7.16 -1.50 -13.50
CA HIS A 131 -7.35 -0.08 -13.16
C HIS A 131 -8.71 0.49 -13.60
N THR A 132 -9.72 -0.36 -13.74
CA THR A 132 -11.08 0.05 -14.09
C THR A 132 -11.91 0.24 -12.82
N VAL A 133 -12.53 1.42 -12.71
CA VAL A 133 -13.48 1.75 -11.65
C VAL A 133 -14.88 1.62 -12.24
N TYR A 134 -15.66 0.65 -11.76
CA TYR A 134 -17.07 0.52 -12.14
C TYR A 134 -17.90 1.43 -11.25
N ILE A 135 -18.17 2.65 -11.73
CA ILE A 135 -19.18 3.52 -11.12
C ILE A 135 -20.48 3.21 -11.86
N THR A 136 -21.31 2.34 -11.28
CA THR A 136 -22.65 2.10 -11.81
C THR A 136 -23.53 3.27 -11.37
N PRO A 137 -23.98 4.16 -12.29
CA PRO A 137 -24.94 5.19 -11.93
C PRO A 137 -26.31 4.54 -11.88
N GLY A 138 -26.79 4.24 -10.67
CA GLY A 138 -28.16 3.81 -10.41
C GLY A 138 -28.50 2.41 -10.91
N ALA A 139 -28.94 1.55 -10.00
CA ALA A 139 -29.69 0.35 -10.33
C ALA A 139 -31.03 0.75 -10.98
N GLY A 140 -31.06 0.83 -12.31
CA GLY A 140 -32.25 1.01 -13.13
C GLY A 140 -32.05 0.33 -14.49
N PRO A 141 -33.08 -0.33 -15.06
CA PRO A 141 -32.90 -1.15 -16.25
C PRO A 141 -32.63 -0.26 -17.46
N GLY A 142 -31.37 -0.27 -17.96
CA GLY A 142 -31.02 0.30 -19.27
C GLY A 142 -29.83 1.27 -19.33
N THR A 143 -28.98 1.38 -18.32
CA THR A 143 -27.87 2.35 -18.36
C THR A 143 -26.68 1.89 -19.21
N HIS A 144 -26.35 2.72 -20.21
CA HIS A 144 -25.28 2.49 -21.19
C HIS A 144 -23.89 2.42 -20.53
N GLN A 145 -23.16 1.36 -20.86
CA GLN A 145 -21.79 1.14 -20.41
C GLN A 145 -20.84 1.92 -21.32
N VAL A 146 -20.23 3.00 -20.81
CA VAL A 146 -19.12 3.67 -21.50
C VAL A 146 -17.82 3.28 -20.81
N VAL A 147 -17.06 2.41 -21.47
CA VAL A 147 -15.74 1.98 -21.01
C VAL A 147 -14.70 2.96 -21.59
N VAL A 148 -14.09 3.77 -20.72
CA VAL A 148 -12.92 4.57 -21.10
C VAL A 148 -11.68 3.85 -20.61
N GLN A 149 -11.08 3.06 -21.50
CA GLN A 149 -9.81 2.39 -21.31
C GLN A 149 -8.69 3.39 -21.59
N ARG A 150 -7.88 3.74 -20.58
CA ARG A 150 -6.60 4.42 -20.81
C ARG A 150 -5.51 3.39 -20.65
N ASP A 151 -4.81 3.10 -21.76
CA ASP A 151 -3.82 2.03 -21.82
C ASP A 151 -2.62 2.35 -20.92
N PRO A 152 -2.31 1.54 -19.88
CA PRO A 152 -1.17 1.78 -18.99
C PRO A 152 0.19 1.52 -19.65
N PHE A 153 0.19 0.92 -20.85
CA PHE A 153 1.39 0.49 -21.56
C PHE A 153 1.84 1.45 -22.68
N ASP A 154 1.21 2.61 -22.83
CA ASP A 154 1.48 3.54 -23.94
C ASP A 154 2.95 4.02 -23.99
N GLY A 155 3.67 4.01 -22.85
CA GLY A 155 5.12 4.28 -22.81
C GLY A 155 6.03 3.05 -22.80
N VAL A 156 5.53 1.89 -22.38
CA VAL A 156 6.35 0.68 -22.18
C VAL A 156 6.47 -0.12 -23.47
N ALA A 157 5.43 -0.12 -24.31
CA ALA A 157 5.47 -0.75 -25.63
C ALA A 157 6.44 -0.05 -26.59
N GLU A 158 6.51 1.28 -26.57
CA GLU A 158 7.47 2.05 -27.38
C GLU A 158 8.92 1.75 -26.97
N HIS A 159 9.21 1.67 -25.67
CA HIS A 159 10.55 1.34 -25.17
C HIS A 159 10.95 -0.12 -25.40
N LEU A 160 10.01 -1.06 -25.30
CA LEU A 160 10.24 -2.48 -25.64
C LEU A 160 10.47 -2.68 -27.15
N ALA A 161 9.73 -1.98 -28.00
CA ALA A 161 9.90 -2.03 -29.46
C ALA A 161 11.26 -1.44 -29.89
N LEU A 162 11.67 -0.31 -29.30
CA LEU A 162 12.99 0.29 -29.52
C LEU A 162 14.13 -0.60 -29.02
N GLY A 163 13.96 -1.26 -27.86
CA GLY A 163 14.96 -2.18 -27.30
C GLY A 163 15.16 -3.45 -28.14
N LEU A 164 14.08 -4.01 -28.68
CA LEU A 164 14.12 -5.19 -29.55
C LEU A 164 14.77 -4.90 -30.91
N LEU A 165 14.52 -3.72 -31.50
CA LEU A 165 15.14 -3.29 -32.76
C LEU A 165 16.65 -3.04 -32.60
N ALA A 166 17.07 -2.42 -31.49
CA ALA A 166 18.48 -2.20 -31.17
C ALA A 166 19.24 -3.52 -30.90
N GLY A 167 18.59 -4.50 -30.26
CA GLY A 167 19.19 -5.81 -29.98
C GLY A 167 19.43 -6.67 -31.22
N MET A 168 18.59 -6.53 -32.26
CA MET A 168 18.71 -7.31 -33.49
C MET A 168 19.91 -6.90 -34.37
N ALA A 169 20.34 -5.64 -34.30
CA ALA A 169 21.51 -5.15 -35.05
C ALA A 169 22.85 -5.61 -34.44
N ALA A 170 22.92 -5.81 -33.12
CA ALA A 170 24.16 -6.23 -32.44
C ALA A 170 24.41 -7.75 -32.54
N GLY A 171 23.36 -8.56 -32.70
CA GLY A 171 23.46 -10.02 -32.74
C GLY A 171 24.03 -10.60 -34.03
N THR A 172 24.00 -9.86 -35.15
CA THR A 172 24.49 -10.35 -36.45
C THR A 172 26.00 -10.18 -36.64
N ALA A 173 26.65 -9.27 -35.90
CA ALA A 173 28.09 -9.03 -36.01
C ALA A 173 28.95 -10.01 -35.18
N MET A 174 28.44 -10.56 -34.08
CA MET A 174 29.21 -11.48 -33.22
C MET A 174 29.18 -12.94 -33.70
N ARG A 175 28.32 -13.30 -34.65
CA ARG A 175 28.28 -14.65 -35.23
C ARG A 175 29.26 -14.81 -36.41
N SER A 176 29.83 -13.73 -36.96
CA SER A 176 30.77 -13.81 -38.09
C SER A 176 32.22 -14.06 -37.70
N PHE A 177 32.61 -13.91 -36.43
CA PHE A 177 33.98 -14.20 -35.96
C PHE A 177 34.16 -15.62 -35.42
N LEU A 178 33.08 -16.36 -35.16
CA LEU A 178 33.15 -17.70 -34.58
C LEU A 178 33.31 -18.83 -35.62
N TRP A 179 33.34 -18.47 -36.92
CA TRP A 179 33.46 -19.40 -38.05
C TRP A 179 34.52 -18.95 -39.05
N MET A 180 35.66 -18.47 -38.57
CA MET A 180 36.88 -18.41 -39.38
C MET A 180 37.70 -19.68 -39.09
N PRO A 181 37.79 -20.63 -40.05
CA PRO A 181 38.54 -21.86 -39.82
C PRO A 181 40.04 -21.57 -39.77
N ILE A 182 40.67 -22.23 -38.82
CA ILE A 182 42.11 -22.21 -38.53
C ILE A 182 42.82 -22.86 -39.72
N PHE A 183 43.33 -22.06 -40.65
CA PHE A 183 44.32 -22.48 -41.65
C PHE A 183 45.55 -21.59 -41.52
N PHE A 184 46.39 -21.90 -40.55
CA PHE A 184 47.80 -21.54 -40.53
C PHE A 184 48.58 -22.74 -39.99
N CYS A 185 49.11 -23.53 -40.92
CA CYS A 185 50.43 -24.15 -40.79
C CYS A 185 51.46 -23.12 -41.25
#